data_AF-A0A978T328-F1
#
_entry.id   AF-A0A978T328-F1
#
_cell.length_a   1.000
_cell.length_b   1.000
_cell.length_c   1.000
_cell.angle_alpha   90.00
_cell.angle_beta   90.00
_cell.angle_gamma   90.00
#
_symmetry.space_group_name_H-M   'P 1'
#
loop_
_entity.id
_entity.type
_entity.pdbx_description
1 polymer ?
#
loop_
_entity_poly.entity_id
_entity_poly.type
_entity_poly.pdbx_seq_one_letter_code
_entity_poly.pdbx_strand_id
1 'polypeptide(L)'
;SNPELYVSEEEKNFYQSLNPSYPTPQSLTPNPRGMLLSPKGSLAIEIHHPQFPTGLFTYSLTQSLWQIYPDNRYFDLKPILTAKISSYTGKRENIELLPVNKLSSPPYNLPLDASHRGDAVVISVNPPVVELELVGLPLLVLYNYQLSSRFYVYGDVDYPVAEIQITSLLANKAKGIVIKGDINAIQPGLVCRESVRVISGNIKLHVALDDSLEKIEKVDATGTLSIIEGLEITNLGDSLVDCILGKFRDEKNTISGYAIYSPVGALYANTTPPFQEAVASAVKRLISPLRVSLTSKLLHLTENQFSSSLPLNVFLKTTNNNDKSSITYCQYTAGSKLSSKPLFKTTADNVLIAIPLSGEIAITISNEADYPLYFLLLAITPSRKTILYHCQSNPIQPLSRLTIPQTPGLLKWIIDGATGIGELFLVCSRFPFNNTLQQLQQTSDIKPQPEQIYVLERPDKIAHHIVKDLAKISQGAGKLNNNPGDSYWLELSQWATFRLVYTTVP
;
A
#
# COMPACT_ATOMS: atom_id res chain seq x y z
N SER A 1 -4.55 -26.08 0.92
CA SER A 1 -4.39 -26.38 -0.52
C SER A 1 -3.75 -25.17 -1.18
N ASN A 2 -2.56 -25.34 -1.77
CA ASN A 2 -1.77 -24.26 -2.37
C ASN A 2 -2.46 -23.81 -3.67
N PRO A 3 -2.95 -22.56 -3.80
CA PRO A 3 -3.23 -22.04 -5.13
C PRO A 3 -1.87 -21.80 -5.79
N GLU A 4 -1.62 -22.56 -6.86
CA GLU A 4 -0.45 -22.42 -7.71
C GLU A 4 -0.32 -20.96 -8.13
N LEU A 5 0.82 -20.36 -7.81
CA LEU A 5 1.24 -19.12 -8.46
C LEU A 5 1.28 -19.41 -9.95
N TYR A 6 0.71 -18.52 -10.79
CA TYR A 6 0.87 -18.58 -12.24
C TYR A 6 2.33 -18.30 -12.56
N VAL A 7 3.14 -19.34 -12.53
CA VAL A 7 4.56 -19.36 -12.89
C VAL A 7 4.59 -20.01 -14.26
N SER A 8 5.32 -19.42 -15.20
CA SER A 8 5.47 -20.04 -16.52
C SER A 8 6.01 -21.46 -16.37
N GLU A 9 5.58 -22.40 -17.22
CA GLU A 9 6.07 -23.78 -17.13
C GLU A 9 7.59 -23.85 -17.36
N GLU A 10 8.14 -22.89 -18.11
CA GLU A 10 9.58 -22.67 -18.27
C GLU A 10 10.27 -22.26 -16.97
N GLU A 11 9.73 -21.31 -16.20
CA GLU A 11 10.25 -20.99 -14.87
C GLU A 11 10.11 -22.16 -13.90
N LYS A 12 8.96 -22.86 -13.91
CA LYS A 12 8.75 -24.03 -13.05
C LYS A 12 9.79 -25.11 -13.34
N ASN A 13 10.06 -25.38 -14.62
CA ASN A 13 11.09 -26.31 -15.06
C ASN A 13 12.50 -25.80 -14.72
N PHE A 14 12.75 -24.50 -14.87
CA PHE A 14 14.02 -23.87 -14.47
C PHE A 14 14.25 -24.04 -12.96
N TYR A 15 13.27 -23.73 -12.11
CA TYR A 15 13.34 -23.93 -10.67
C TYR A 15 13.48 -25.40 -10.27
N GLN A 16 12.85 -26.33 -10.98
CA GLN A 16 13.04 -27.76 -10.77
C GLN A 16 14.42 -28.25 -11.23
N SER A 17 15.00 -27.61 -12.25
CA SER A 17 16.34 -27.90 -12.76
C SER A 17 17.45 -27.32 -11.88
N LEU A 18 17.13 -26.32 -11.05
CA LEU A 18 17.99 -25.87 -9.96
C LEU A 18 18.03 -26.97 -8.89
N ASN A 19 18.99 -27.89 -9.04
CA ASN A 19 19.27 -28.97 -8.10
C ASN A 19 19.13 -28.52 -6.62
N PRO A 20 18.52 -29.32 -5.73
CA PRO A 20 18.47 -29.03 -4.29
C PRO A 20 19.86 -29.13 -3.62
N SER A 21 20.92 -29.33 -4.40
CA SER A 21 22.32 -29.32 -3.96
C SER A 21 22.84 -27.93 -3.62
N TYR A 22 21.99 -26.91 -3.56
CA TYR A 22 22.35 -25.72 -2.82
C TYR A 22 22.59 -26.13 -1.36
N PRO A 23 23.74 -25.76 -0.79
CA PRO A 23 23.95 -25.99 0.62
C PRO A 23 22.75 -25.42 1.36
N THR A 24 22.04 -26.27 2.10
CA THR A 24 21.09 -25.80 3.11
C THR A 24 21.79 -24.69 3.89
N PRO A 25 21.12 -23.63 4.35
CA PRO A 25 21.77 -22.53 5.08
C PRO A 25 22.65 -22.97 6.27
N GLN A 26 22.47 -24.23 6.72
CA GLN A 26 23.31 -24.96 7.68
C GLN A 26 24.76 -25.25 7.20
N SER A 27 25.06 -25.12 5.91
CA SER A 27 26.40 -25.35 5.33
C SER A 27 27.17 -24.04 5.07
N LEU A 28 26.57 -22.88 5.32
CA LEU A 28 27.35 -21.67 5.53
C LEU A 28 28.22 -21.91 6.77
N THR A 29 29.48 -21.46 6.75
CA THR A 29 30.45 -21.60 7.85
C THR A 29 29.81 -21.37 9.24
N PRO A 30 30.39 -21.83 10.36
CA PRO A 30 29.75 -21.65 11.68
C PRO A 30 29.60 -20.18 12.16
N ASN A 31 30.02 -19.19 11.36
CA ASN A 31 30.06 -17.77 11.72
C ASN A 31 30.06 -16.76 10.53
N PRO A 32 29.07 -16.76 9.61
CA PRO A 32 28.92 -15.73 8.60
C PRO A 32 28.81 -14.36 9.24
N ARG A 33 29.77 -13.50 8.90
CA ARG A 33 29.67 -12.05 9.12
C ARG A 33 28.70 -11.51 8.08
N GLY A 34 27.39 -11.61 8.34
CA GLY A 34 26.38 -11.16 7.39
C GLY A 34 24.94 -11.44 7.84
N MET A 35 24.00 -10.82 7.12
CA MET A 35 22.57 -11.03 7.27
C MET A 35 22.03 -11.55 5.95
N LEU A 36 21.30 -12.67 5.98
CA LEU A 36 20.53 -13.15 4.84
C LEU A 36 19.07 -12.77 5.04
N LEU A 37 18.51 -12.07 4.04
CA LEU A 37 17.09 -11.82 3.90
C LEU A 37 16.58 -12.65 2.74
N SER A 38 15.58 -13.50 2.97
CA SER A 38 14.99 -14.31 1.91
C SER A 38 13.51 -14.59 2.15
N PRO A 39 12.68 -14.66 1.11
CA PRO A 39 11.36 -15.27 1.22
C PRO A 39 11.51 -16.77 1.50
N LYS A 40 10.89 -17.27 2.57
CA LYS A 40 10.99 -18.67 2.99
C LYS A 40 9.97 -19.52 2.25
N GLY A 41 10.42 -20.36 1.33
CA GLY A 41 9.59 -21.39 0.70
C GLY A 41 8.54 -20.85 -0.27
N SER A 42 8.57 -19.55 -0.60
CA SER A 42 7.81 -18.95 -1.69
C SER A 42 8.76 -18.57 -2.84
N LEU A 43 8.23 -18.62 -4.07
CA LEU A 43 8.96 -18.21 -5.25
C LEU A 43 9.20 -16.70 -5.22
N ALA A 44 10.34 -16.27 -5.76
CA ALA A 44 10.58 -14.85 -5.99
C ALA A 44 9.59 -14.34 -7.03
N ILE A 45 8.97 -13.19 -6.75
CA ILE A 45 7.91 -12.62 -7.58
C ILE A 45 8.45 -11.40 -8.32
N GLU A 46 8.26 -11.38 -9.63
CA GLU A 46 8.52 -10.23 -10.49
C GLU A 46 7.22 -9.49 -10.79
N ILE A 47 7.27 -8.16 -10.75
CA ILE A 47 6.21 -7.28 -11.21
C ILE A 47 6.60 -6.83 -12.60
N HIS A 48 5.80 -7.26 -13.57
CA HIS A 48 6.01 -6.92 -14.97
C HIS A 48 5.50 -5.51 -15.27
N HIS A 49 6.41 -4.65 -15.71
CA HIS A 49 6.12 -3.37 -16.34
C HIS A 49 7.09 -3.18 -17.51
N PRO A 50 6.64 -2.82 -18.73
CA PRO A 50 7.50 -2.79 -19.92
C PRO A 50 8.78 -1.99 -19.76
N GLN A 51 8.71 -0.89 -19.02
CA GLN A 51 9.84 0.02 -18.83
C GLN A 51 10.58 -0.21 -17.50
N PHE A 52 10.03 -1.03 -16.60
CA PHE A 52 10.57 -1.22 -15.25
C PHE A 52 10.25 -2.60 -14.64
N PRO A 53 10.70 -3.71 -15.28
CA PRO A 53 10.57 -5.03 -14.69
C PRO A 53 11.27 -5.05 -13.32
N THR A 54 10.56 -5.46 -12.28
CA THR A 54 11.04 -5.28 -10.91
C THR A 54 10.63 -6.41 -10.00
N GLY A 55 11.60 -6.99 -9.28
CA GLY A 55 11.31 -7.96 -8.22
C GLY A 55 10.58 -7.32 -7.04
N LEU A 56 9.41 -7.86 -6.67
CA LEU A 56 8.55 -7.35 -5.59
C LEU A 56 9.31 -7.29 -4.25
N PHE A 57 10.09 -8.33 -3.93
CA PHE A 57 10.89 -8.37 -2.71
C PHE A 57 11.97 -7.28 -2.70
N THR A 58 12.76 -7.19 -3.78
CA THR A 58 13.87 -6.24 -3.90
C THR A 58 13.37 -4.81 -3.82
N TYR A 59 12.30 -4.46 -4.52
CA TYR A 59 11.74 -3.12 -4.46
C TYR A 59 11.15 -2.80 -3.09
N SER A 60 10.40 -3.74 -2.49
CA SER A 60 9.86 -3.56 -1.13
C SER A 60 10.97 -3.33 -0.12
N LEU A 61 12.11 -4.02 -0.26
CA LEU A 61 13.30 -3.81 0.56
C LEU A 61 13.90 -2.43 0.33
N THR A 62 14.21 -2.08 -0.91
CA THR A 62 14.78 -0.78 -1.28
C THR A 62 13.92 0.35 -0.73
N GLN A 63 12.62 0.36 -1.06
CA GLN A 63 11.69 1.40 -0.61
C GLN A 63 11.57 1.46 0.92
N SER A 64 11.59 0.30 1.62
CA SER A 64 11.55 0.30 3.09
C SER A 64 12.81 0.92 3.70
N LEU A 65 13.99 0.65 3.13
CA LEU A 65 15.25 1.21 3.62
C LEU A 65 15.30 2.73 3.49
N TRP A 66 14.73 3.30 2.42
CA TRP A 66 14.61 4.75 2.22
C TRP A 66 13.68 5.46 3.21
N GLN A 67 12.73 4.72 3.80
CA GLN A 67 11.65 5.27 4.63
C GLN A 67 11.82 4.99 6.14
N ILE A 68 12.63 4.01 6.53
CA ILE A 68 12.76 3.57 7.94
C ILE A 68 13.64 4.52 8.77
N TYR A 69 13.31 4.63 10.06
CA TYR A 69 14.12 5.29 11.07
C TYR A 69 15.24 4.34 11.51
N PRO A 70 16.53 4.70 11.35
CA PRO A 70 17.63 3.84 11.76
C PRO A 70 17.89 4.02 13.25
N ASP A 71 17.01 3.45 14.06
CA ASP A 71 17.26 3.24 15.48
C ASP A 71 17.51 1.73 15.68
N ASN A 72 18.72 1.29 15.33
CA ASN A 72 19.38 0.00 15.58
C ASN A 72 18.59 -1.33 15.44
N ARG A 73 17.40 -1.36 14.86
CA ARG A 73 16.58 -2.57 14.80
C ARG A 73 16.25 -2.96 13.37
N TYR A 74 17.24 -3.57 12.71
CA TYR A 74 17.03 -4.40 11.51
C TYR A 74 15.84 -5.37 11.64
N PHE A 75 15.50 -5.74 12.88
CA PHE A 75 14.33 -6.55 13.22
C PHE A 75 12.98 -5.94 12.80
N ASP A 76 12.86 -4.61 12.67
CA ASP A 76 11.62 -3.94 12.24
C ASP A 76 11.40 -4.04 10.71
N LEU A 77 12.44 -4.36 9.92
CA LEU A 77 12.30 -4.60 8.47
C LEU A 77 11.46 -5.84 8.17
N LYS A 78 11.63 -6.92 8.94
CA LYS A 78 10.93 -8.19 8.68
C LYS A 78 9.40 -8.02 8.71
N PRO A 79 8.79 -7.40 9.77
CA PRO A 79 7.37 -7.06 9.77
C PRO A 79 6.92 -6.18 8.59
N ILE A 80 7.69 -5.16 8.25
CA ILE A 80 7.35 -4.22 7.16
C ILE A 80 7.34 -4.95 5.80
N LEU A 81 8.36 -5.76 5.53
CA LEU A 81 8.48 -6.51 4.28
C LEU A 81 7.40 -7.57 4.15
N THR A 82 7.17 -8.34 5.20
CA THR A 82 6.08 -9.32 5.21
C THR A 82 4.73 -8.64 5.02
N ALA A 83 4.45 -7.50 5.65
CA ALA A 83 3.23 -6.73 5.41
C ALA A 83 3.06 -6.30 3.94
N LYS A 84 4.11 -5.71 3.35
CA LYS A 84 4.09 -5.28 1.95
C LYS A 84 3.87 -6.47 1.01
N ILE A 85 4.64 -7.54 1.14
CA ILE A 85 4.57 -8.67 0.19
C ILE A 85 3.26 -9.46 0.38
N SER A 86 2.82 -9.71 1.62
CA SER A 86 1.56 -10.41 1.91
C SER A 86 0.34 -9.71 1.32
N SER A 87 0.40 -8.38 1.17
CA SER A 87 -0.69 -7.63 0.53
C SER A 87 -0.82 -7.87 -0.97
N TYR A 88 0.29 -8.17 -1.67
CA TYR A 88 0.27 -8.52 -3.09
C TYR A 88 -0.12 -9.99 -3.30
N THR A 89 0.41 -10.88 -2.46
CA THR A 89 0.20 -12.33 -2.61
C THR A 89 -1.11 -12.82 -1.98
N GLY A 90 -1.75 -12.01 -1.12
CA GLY A 90 -2.94 -12.41 -0.36
C GLY A 90 -2.68 -13.54 0.64
N LYS A 91 -1.41 -13.93 0.85
CA LYS A 91 -0.98 -15.01 1.73
C LYS A 91 -0.04 -14.44 2.78
N ARG A 92 0.08 -15.15 3.91
CA ARG A 92 1.13 -14.87 4.89
C ARG A 92 2.49 -15.24 4.28
N GLU A 93 3.26 -14.24 3.88
CA GLU A 93 4.63 -14.44 3.43
C GLU A 93 5.59 -14.43 4.60
N ASN A 94 6.37 -15.50 4.72
CA ASN A 94 7.39 -15.61 5.76
C ASN A 94 8.71 -15.11 5.21
N ILE A 95 9.08 -13.88 5.56
CA ILE A 95 10.44 -13.40 5.32
C ILE A 95 11.33 -13.96 6.41
N GLU A 96 12.34 -14.72 6.02
CA GLU A 96 13.41 -15.14 6.92
C GLU A 96 14.47 -14.05 6.99
N LEU A 97 14.71 -13.59 8.22
CA LEU A 97 15.87 -12.81 8.58
C LEU A 97 16.75 -13.74 9.41
N LEU A 98 17.75 -14.34 8.76
CA LEU A 98 18.72 -15.19 9.43
C LEU A 98 19.88 -14.31 9.89
N PRO A 99 20.05 -14.07 11.21
CA PRO A 99 21.39 -13.89 11.70
C PRO A 99 22.12 -15.23 11.57
N VAL A 100 23.39 -15.21 11.18
CA VAL A 100 24.26 -16.35 11.53
C VAL A 100 24.90 -16.16 12.92
N ASN A 101 24.68 -15.00 13.55
CA ASN A 101 24.71 -14.81 15.00
C ASN A 101 24.07 -13.48 15.43
N LYS A 102 23.71 -13.34 16.72
CA LYS A 102 23.22 -12.09 17.34
C LYS A 102 24.16 -10.92 17.03
N LEU A 103 23.96 -10.26 15.90
CA LEU A 103 24.76 -9.14 15.45
C LEU A 103 24.48 -7.95 16.38
N SER A 104 25.46 -7.62 17.22
CA SER A 104 25.52 -6.38 18.01
C SER A 104 25.93 -5.17 17.16
N SER A 105 26.08 -5.34 15.85
CA SER A 105 26.56 -4.33 14.90
C SER A 105 25.78 -4.43 13.57
N PRO A 106 25.62 -3.32 12.83
CA PRO A 106 24.93 -3.33 11.55
C PRO A 106 25.58 -4.34 10.56
N PRO A 107 24.81 -5.03 9.69
CA PRO A 107 25.35 -5.87 8.64
C PRO A 107 26.39 -5.08 7.83
N TYR A 108 27.55 -5.69 7.61
CA TYR A 108 28.68 -5.08 6.91
C TYR A 108 29.24 -3.80 7.55
N ASN A 109 28.93 -3.50 8.82
CA ASN A 109 29.31 -2.27 9.52
C ASN A 109 28.92 -0.98 8.79
N LEU A 110 27.90 -1.03 7.92
CA LEU A 110 27.43 0.17 7.23
C LEU A 110 26.70 1.06 8.24
N PRO A 111 27.14 2.32 8.45
CA PRO A 111 26.37 3.25 9.25
C PRO A 111 25.05 3.49 8.53
N LEU A 112 23.93 3.18 9.17
CA LEU A 112 22.64 3.64 8.67
C LEU A 112 22.56 5.14 8.95
N ASP A 113 22.48 5.93 7.89
CA ASP A 113 22.35 7.37 8.00
C ASP A 113 20.98 7.74 8.57
N ALA A 114 20.97 8.34 9.77
CA ALA A 114 19.74 8.75 10.45
C ALA A 114 19.09 10.01 9.89
N SER A 115 19.82 10.75 9.08
CA SER A 115 19.51 12.11 8.65
C SER A 115 18.73 12.13 7.33
N HIS A 116 19.03 11.18 6.45
CA HIS A 116 18.63 11.26 5.04
C HIS A 116 17.50 10.28 4.70
N ARG A 117 16.26 10.65 5.06
CA ARG A 117 15.02 9.97 4.61
C ARG A 117 14.37 10.71 3.46
N GLY A 118 13.82 9.95 2.52
CA GLY A 118 13.01 10.53 1.46
C GLY A 118 12.49 9.53 0.46
N ASP A 119 11.93 10.10 -0.59
CA ASP A 119 11.18 9.41 -1.63
C ASP A 119 11.99 9.31 -2.93
N ALA A 120 13.02 10.14 -3.05
CA ALA A 120 13.92 10.20 -4.20
C ALA A 120 15.33 10.65 -3.82
N VAL A 121 16.26 10.48 -4.75
CA VAL A 121 17.66 10.94 -4.62
C VAL A 121 18.12 11.63 -5.88
N VAL A 122 18.93 12.69 -5.73
CA VAL A 122 19.59 13.37 -6.85
C VAL A 122 20.71 12.49 -7.39
N ILE A 123 20.66 12.20 -8.69
CA ILE A 123 21.69 11.40 -9.39
C ILE A 123 22.66 12.30 -10.15
N SER A 124 22.15 13.34 -10.81
CA SER A 124 22.99 14.28 -11.56
C SER A 124 22.35 15.67 -11.59
N VAL A 125 23.20 16.69 -11.75
CA VAL A 125 22.79 18.09 -11.88
C VAL A 125 23.45 18.66 -13.13
N ASN A 126 22.64 18.95 -14.15
CA ASN A 126 23.05 19.57 -15.41
C ASN A 126 22.18 20.81 -15.61
N PRO A 127 22.51 21.95 -14.97
CA PRO A 127 21.64 23.13 -14.91
C PRO A 127 21.07 23.50 -16.30
N PRO A 128 19.75 23.73 -16.41
CA PRO A 128 18.75 23.85 -15.33
C PRO A 128 18.11 22.52 -14.89
N VAL A 129 18.57 21.38 -15.43
CA VAL A 129 17.96 20.07 -15.24
C VAL A 129 18.60 19.34 -14.06
N VAL A 130 17.76 18.76 -13.22
CA VAL A 130 18.16 17.83 -12.16
C VAL A 130 17.59 16.45 -12.47
N GLU A 131 18.43 15.43 -12.39
CA GLU A 131 18.01 14.03 -12.57
C GLU A 131 17.84 13.34 -11.22
N LEU A 132 16.74 12.63 -11.07
CA LEU A 132 16.31 11.99 -9.82
C LEU A 132 16.04 10.50 -10.05
N GLU A 133 16.31 9.69 -9.02
CA GLU A 133 15.78 8.33 -8.91
C GLU A 133 14.72 8.26 -7.81
N LEU A 134 13.53 7.76 -8.16
CA LEU A 134 12.31 7.77 -7.34
C LEU A 134 12.11 6.47 -6.56
N VAL A 135 13.19 5.87 -6.06
CA VAL A 135 13.20 4.53 -5.47
C VAL A 135 12.58 4.44 -4.06
N GLY A 136 12.31 5.58 -3.43
CA GLY A 136 11.63 5.66 -2.13
C GLY A 136 10.10 5.74 -2.24
N LEU A 137 9.54 5.99 -3.42
CA LEU A 137 8.09 6.02 -3.63
C LEU A 137 7.48 4.62 -3.50
N PRO A 138 6.26 4.47 -2.96
CA PRO A 138 5.51 3.22 -3.09
C PRO A 138 5.34 2.83 -4.56
N LEU A 139 5.45 1.54 -4.87
CA LEU A 139 5.48 1.07 -6.26
C LEU A 139 4.24 1.49 -7.07
N LEU A 140 3.04 1.36 -6.48
CA LEU A 140 1.80 1.78 -7.13
C LEU A 140 1.76 3.30 -7.37
N VAL A 141 2.29 4.10 -6.44
CA VAL A 141 2.41 5.55 -6.60
C VAL A 141 3.36 5.88 -7.75
N LEU A 142 4.52 5.22 -7.81
CA LEU A 142 5.49 5.41 -8.88
C LEU A 142 4.88 5.14 -10.26
N TYR A 143 4.10 4.07 -10.40
CA TYR A 143 3.46 3.72 -11.69
C TYR A 143 2.29 4.62 -12.09
N ASN A 144 1.72 5.39 -11.15
CA ASN A 144 0.64 6.33 -11.43
C ASN A 144 1.12 7.79 -11.33
N TYR A 145 2.43 7.99 -11.23
CA TYR A 145 3.05 9.30 -11.08
C TYR A 145 2.95 10.12 -12.36
N GLN A 146 2.58 11.39 -12.26
CA GLN A 146 2.51 12.29 -13.40
C GLN A 146 3.55 13.41 -13.32
N LEU A 147 3.75 14.04 -14.47
CA LEU A 147 4.54 15.27 -14.59
C LEU A 147 3.97 16.35 -13.67
N SER A 148 4.79 17.36 -13.38
CA SER A 148 4.50 18.45 -12.45
C SER A 148 4.40 18.08 -10.97
N SER A 149 4.54 16.80 -10.62
CA SER A 149 4.85 16.39 -9.24
C SER A 149 6.13 17.07 -8.74
N ARG A 150 6.24 17.24 -7.42
CA ARG A 150 7.27 18.09 -6.81
C ARG A 150 7.95 17.42 -5.63
N PHE A 151 9.23 17.75 -5.49
CA PHE A 151 10.08 17.29 -4.40
C PHE A 151 10.81 18.46 -3.76
N TYR A 152 10.87 18.45 -2.43
CA TYR A 152 11.83 19.26 -1.70
C TYR A 152 13.17 18.53 -1.64
N VAL A 153 14.25 19.26 -1.93
CA VAL A 153 15.63 18.77 -1.78
C VAL A 153 16.14 19.20 -0.41
N TYR A 154 16.65 18.25 0.36
CA TYR A 154 17.25 18.51 1.66
C TYR A 154 18.78 18.38 1.55
N GLY A 155 19.49 19.37 2.12
CA GLY A 155 20.92 19.26 2.40
C GLY A 155 21.14 18.66 3.80
N ASP A 156 22.20 19.11 4.49
CA ASP A 156 22.52 18.66 5.86
C ASP A 156 21.59 19.22 6.95
N VAL A 157 20.65 20.11 6.60
CA VAL A 157 19.72 20.77 7.52
C VAL A 157 18.29 20.34 7.21
N ASP A 158 17.42 20.25 8.23
CA ASP A 158 15.98 19.93 8.10
C ASP A 158 15.15 20.96 7.30
N TYR A 159 15.79 21.96 6.70
CA TYR A 159 15.15 22.93 5.83
C TYR A 159 15.47 22.64 4.35
N PRO A 160 14.47 22.71 3.46
CA PRO A 160 14.70 22.42 2.06
C PRO A 160 15.54 23.51 1.39
N VAL A 161 16.58 23.11 0.64
CA VAL A 161 17.45 24.03 -0.12
C VAL A 161 16.85 24.41 -1.47
N ALA A 162 16.01 23.54 -2.02
CA ALA A 162 15.33 23.74 -3.29
C ALA A 162 14.03 22.94 -3.40
N GLU A 163 13.19 23.31 -4.35
CA GLU A 163 12.02 22.55 -4.79
C GLU A 163 12.15 22.25 -6.29
N ILE A 164 12.08 20.96 -6.64
CA ILE A 164 12.17 20.47 -8.02
C ILE A 164 10.77 20.09 -8.50
N GLN A 165 10.41 20.53 -9.70
CA GLN A 165 9.22 20.05 -10.40
C GLN A 165 9.61 19.07 -11.50
N ILE A 166 8.98 17.91 -11.51
CA ILE A 166 9.20 16.87 -12.52
C ILE A 166 8.67 17.31 -13.89
N THR A 167 9.50 17.16 -14.92
CA THR A 167 9.19 17.49 -16.31
C THR A 167 9.32 16.30 -17.25
N SER A 168 9.99 15.22 -16.84
CA SER A 168 10.09 13.96 -17.58
C SER A 168 10.14 12.78 -16.62
N LEU A 169 9.51 11.66 -17.02
CA LEU A 169 9.53 10.40 -16.30
C LEU A 169 9.88 9.27 -17.27
N LEU A 170 10.73 8.35 -16.81
CA LEU A 170 11.01 7.08 -17.47
C LEU A 170 11.25 6.05 -16.39
N ALA A 171 10.28 5.15 -16.18
CA ALA A 171 10.32 4.18 -15.08
C ALA A 171 10.51 4.87 -13.72
N ASN A 172 11.52 4.45 -12.94
CA ASN A 172 11.89 5.06 -11.67
C ASN A 172 12.83 6.28 -11.81
N LYS A 173 13.17 6.71 -13.03
CA LYS A 173 14.03 7.86 -13.30
C LYS A 173 13.19 9.06 -13.69
N ALA A 174 13.57 10.22 -13.19
CA ALA A 174 12.90 11.47 -13.49
C ALA A 174 13.89 12.56 -13.85
N LYS A 175 13.44 13.51 -14.66
CA LYS A 175 14.10 14.80 -14.84
C LYS A 175 13.17 15.89 -14.34
N GLY A 176 13.74 16.90 -13.70
CA GLY A 176 12.99 18.05 -13.23
C GLY A 176 13.78 19.34 -13.35
N ILE A 177 13.09 20.44 -13.08
CA ILE A 177 13.65 21.79 -13.02
C ILE A 177 13.43 22.37 -11.63
N VAL A 178 14.38 23.19 -11.18
CA VAL A 178 14.24 23.92 -9.91
C VAL A 178 13.21 25.03 -10.09
N ILE A 179 12.13 25.00 -9.31
CA ILE A 179 11.07 26.03 -9.31
C ILE A 179 11.19 27.00 -8.14
N LYS A 180 11.97 26.64 -7.12
CA LYS A 180 12.27 27.47 -5.94
C LYS A 180 13.62 27.06 -5.34
N GLY A 181 14.38 28.02 -4.81
CA GLY A 181 15.68 27.79 -4.18
C GLY A 181 16.85 27.94 -5.15
N ASP A 182 18.05 27.52 -4.72
CA ASP A 182 19.29 27.66 -5.49
C ASP A 182 19.74 26.31 -6.06
N ILE A 183 19.83 26.22 -7.39
CA ILE A 183 20.30 25.01 -8.07
C ILE A 183 21.76 24.70 -7.74
N ASN A 184 22.57 25.70 -7.39
CA ASN A 184 23.98 25.50 -7.04
C ASN A 184 24.16 24.83 -5.67
N ALA A 185 23.11 24.81 -4.85
CA ALA A 185 23.08 24.09 -3.59
C ALA A 185 22.71 22.59 -3.75
N ILE A 186 22.37 22.16 -4.98
CA ILE A 186 21.99 20.78 -5.28
C ILE A 186 23.22 20.01 -5.77
N GLN A 187 23.50 18.87 -5.14
CA GLN A 187 24.57 17.95 -5.55
C GLN A 187 24.06 16.50 -5.64
N PRO A 188 24.69 15.63 -6.42
CA PRO A 188 24.40 14.20 -6.41
C PRO A 188 24.46 13.60 -5.00
N GLY A 189 23.55 12.68 -4.70
CA GLY A 189 23.42 12.04 -3.40
C GLY A 189 22.46 12.72 -2.43
N LEU A 190 22.03 13.96 -2.70
CA LEU A 190 21.03 14.63 -1.85
C LEU A 190 19.68 13.94 -1.91
N VAL A 191 19.07 13.78 -0.74
CA VAL A 191 17.77 13.12 -0.59
C VAL A 191 16.64 14.11 -0.76
N CYS A 192 15.61 13.66 -1.44
CA CYS A 192 14.44 14.44 -1.81
C CYS A 192 13.20 13.85 -1.14
N ARG A 193 12.32 14.71 -0.61
CA ARG A 193 11.01 14.29 -0.08
C ARG A 193 9.91 14.80 -0.97
N GLU A 194 8.93 13.96 -1.22
CA GLU A 194 7.76 14.31 -2.01
C GLU A 194 6.98 15.44 -1.32
N SER A 195 6.75 16.53 -2.05
CA SER A 195 5.96 17.67 -1.55
C SER A 195 4.58 17.74 -2.18
N VAL A 196 4.50 17.40 -3.47
CA VAL A 196 3.26 17.37 -4.24
C VAL A 196 3.24 16.14 -5.13
N ARG A 197 2.20 15.33 -4.97
CA ARG A 197 1.91 14.18 -5.82
C ARG A 197 0.90 14.57 -6.88
N VAL A 198 1.24 14.42 -8.15
CA VAL A 198 0.29 14.56 -9.26
C VAL A 198 -0.04 13.18 -9.81
N ILE A 199 -1.34 12.87 -9.87
CA ILE A 199 -1.88 11.64 -10.45
C ILE A 199 -3.03 11.97 -11.40
N SER A 200 -3.39 11.02 -12.26
CA SER A 200 -4.53 11.18 -13.18
C SER A 200 -5.83 11.48 -12.42
N GLY A 201 -6.67 12.36 -12.95
CA GLY A 201 -8.02 12.61 -12.47
C GLY A 201 -8.99 11.46 -12.78
N ASN A 202 -8.64 10.63 -13.77
CA ASN A 202 -9.40 9.46 -14.23
C ASN A 202 -8.63 8.17 -13.91
N ILE A 203 -8.62 7.80 -12.63
CA ILE A 203 -7.95 6.60 -12.15
C ILE A 203 -8.86 5.40 -12.43
N LYS A 204 -8.38 4.47 -13.25
CA LYS A 204 -9.09 3.23 -13.59
C LYS A 204 -8.35 2.01 -13.04
N LEU A 205 -9.08 0.90 -12.93
CA LEU A 205 -8.52 -0.42 -12.66
C LEU A 205 -8.16 -1.09 -13.99
N HIS A 206 -6.88 -1.41 -14.17
CA HIS A 206 -6.37 -2.14 -15.30
C HIS A 206 -6.58 -3.65 -15.07
N VAL A 207 -7.48 -4.23 -15.85
CA VAL A 207 -7.81 -5.65 -15.79
C VAL A 207 -7.18 -6.34 -17.00
N ALA A 208 -6.28 -7.28 -16.75
CA ALA A 208 -5.72 -8.10 -17.80
C ALA A 208 -6.55 -9.34 -18.05
N LEU A 209 -6.61 -9.77 -19.32
CA LEU A 209 -7.20 -11.05 -19.70
C LEU A 209 -6.11 -12.10 -19.78
N ASP A 210 -6.26 -13.18 -18.99
CA ASP A 210 -5.32 -14.28 -18.96
C ASP A 210 -5.24 -15.00 -20.31
N ASP A 211 -4.07 -15.54 -20.65
CA ASP A 211 -3.86 -16.26 -21.91
C ASP A 211 -4.55 -17.62 -21.98
N SER A 212 -5.03 -18.15 -20.84
CA SER A 212 -5.92 -19.31 -20.83
C SER A 212 -7.30 -19.04 -21.44
N LEU A 213 -7.71 -17.77 -21.60
CA LEU A 213 -8.95 -17.42 -22.27
C LEU A 213 -8.82 -17.59 -23.80
N GLU A 214 -9.77 -18.31 -24.38
CA GLU A 214 -9.92 -18.47 -25.81
C GLU A 214 -10.29 -17.14 -26.48
N LYS A 215 -10.07 -17.04 -27.79
CA LYS A 215 -10.33 -15.80 -28.55
C LYS A 215 -11.76 -15.29 -28.38
N ILE A 216 -12.75 -16.18 -28.39
CA ILE A 216 -14.17 -15.83 -28.21
C ILE A 216 -14.42 -15.36 -26.77
N GLU A 217 -13.84 -16.05 -25.79
CA GLU A 217 -13.91 -15.68 -24.37
C GLU A 217 -13.31 -14.29 -24.11
N LYS A 218 -12.16 -13.97 -24.74
CA LYS A 218 -11.53 -12.64 -24.64
C LYS A 218 -12.43 -11.54 -25.25
N VAL A 219 -13.11 -11.81 -26.36
CA VAL A 219 -14.07 -10.87 -26.97
C VAL A 219 -15.27 -10.64 -26.06
N ASP A 220 -15.86 -11.70 -25.50
CA ASP A 220 -17.01 -11.59 -24.59
C ASP A 220 -16.64 -10.90 -23.27
N ALA A 221 -15.46 -11.21 -22.71
CA ALA A 221 -14.91 -10.53 -21.54
C ALA A 221 -14.76 -9.04 -21.81
N THR A 222 -14.14 -8.68 -22.94
CA THR A 222 -13.91 -7.29 -23.33
C THR A 222 -15.22 -6.52 -23.46
N GLY A 223 -16.19 -7.09 -24.19
CA GLY A 223 -17.51 -6.50 -24.37
C GLY A 223 -18.21 -6.25 -23.04
N THR A 224 -18.18 -7.22 -22.12
CA THR A 224 -18.89 -7.10 -20.84
C THR A 224 -18.16 -6.18 -19.84
N LEU A 225 -16.83 -6.25 -19.77
CA LEU A 225 -16.01 -5.43 -18.88
C LEU A 225 -16.04 -3.94 -19.28
N SER A 226 -16.11 -3.63 -20.58
CA SER A 226 -16.11 -2.25 -21.09
C SER A 226 -17.30 -1.41 -20.62
N ILE A 227 -18.38 -2.05 -20.19
CA ILE A 227 -19.60 -1.40 -19.67
C ILE A 227 -19.39 -0.94 -18.21
N ILE A 228 -18.45 -1.54 -17.48
CA ILE A 228 -18.22 -1.25 -16.07
C ILE A 228 -17.36 0.02 -15.97
N GLU A 229 -17.96 1.07 -15.41
CA GLU A 229 -17.27 2.34 -15.15
C GLU A 229 -16.02 2.14 -14.28
N GLY A 230 -14.94 2.83 -14.63
CA GLY A 230 -13.69 2.82 -13.86
C GLY A 230 -12.77 1.64 -14.16
N LEU A 231 -13.04 0.87 -15.21
CA LEU A 231 -12.15 -0.21 -15.69
C LEU A 231 -11.45 0.18 -17.00
N GLU A 232 -10.27 -0.40 -17.20
CA GLU A 232 -9.55 -0.43 -18.47
C GLU A 232 -9.05 -1.85 -18.71
N ILE A 233 -9.24 -2.36 -19.92
CA ILE A 233 -8.83 -3.72 -20.27
C ILE A 233 -7.49 -3.63 -21.00
N THR A 234 -6.55 -4.47 -20.60
CA THR A 234 -5.21 -4.52 -21.19
C THR A 234 -4.79 -5.97 -21.41
N ASN A 235 -3.76 -6.22 -22.22
CA ASN A 235 -3.17 -7.56 -22.27
C ASN A 235 -2.09 -7.69 -21.19
N LEU A 236 -1.82 -8.93 -20.77
CA LEU A 236 -0.66 -9.22 -19.93
C LEU A 236 0.62 -8.78 -20.65
N GLY A 237 1.46 -8.01 -19.96
CA GLY A 237 2.74 -7.52 -20.47
C GLY A 237 2.72 -6.18 -21.18
N ASP A 238 1.56 -5.67 -21.63
CA ASP A 238 1.47 -4.37 -22.32
C ASP A 238 1.58 -3.18 -21.35
N SER A 239 1.09 -3.34 -20.13
CA SER A 239 1.08 -2.31 -19.09
C SER A 239 1.12 -2.93 -17.70
N LEU A 240 1.30 -2.12 -16.66
CA LEU A 240 1.03 -2.59 -15.30
C LEU A 240 -0.46 -2.96 -15.17
N VAL A 241 -0.69 -4.15 -14.64
CA VAL A 241 -2.03 -4.71 -14.40
C VAL A 241 -2.35 -4.61 -12.92
N ASP A 242 -3.59 -4.29 -12.57
CA ASP A 242 -4.05 -4.25 -11.17
C ASP A 242 -4.68 -5.57 -10.74
N CYS A 243 -5.27 -6.30 -11.69
CA CYS A 243 -5.74 -7.67 -11.50
C CYS A 243 -5.87 -8.41 -12.84
N ILE A 244 -6.05 -9.72 -12.78
CA ILE A 244 -6.14 -10.62 -13.93
C ILE A 244 -7.48 -11.36 -13.88
N LEU A 245 -8.24 -11.35 -14.97
CA LEU A 245 -9.38 -12.23 -15.17
C LEU A 245 -8.89 -13.51 -15.84
N GLY A 246 -9.04 -14.64 -15.14
CA GLY A 246 -8.54 -15.95 -15.59
C GLY A 246 -9.54 -17.08 -15.38
N LYS A 247 -9.27 -18.22 -16.02
CA LYS A 247 -10.04 -19.46 -15.80
C LYS A 247 -9.79 -19.99 -14.40
N PHE A 248 -10.86 -20.33 -13.70
CA PHE A 248 -10.79 -21.00 -12.41
C PHE A 248 -10.78 -22.52 -12.61
N ARG A 249 -9.77 -23.16 -12.03
CA ARG A 249 -9.64 -24.62 -11.99
C ARG A 249 -9.96 -25.12 -10.59
N ASP A 250 -10.85 -26.11 -10.50
CA ASP A 250 -11.18 -26.74 -9.23
C ASP A 250 -10.10 -27.73 -8.77
N GLU A 251 -10.31 -28.39 -7.64
CA GLU A 251 -9.36 -29.35 -7.08
C GLU A 251 -9.12 -30.57 -7.99
N LYS A 252 -10.03 -30.83 -8.95
CA LYS A 252 -9.93 -31.90 -9.95
C LYS A 252 -9.26 -31.40 -11.24
N ASN A 253 -8.73 -30.18 -11.23
CA ASN A 253 -8.12 -29.51 -12.38
C ASN A 253 -9.10 -29.27 -13.56
N THR A 254 -10.41 -29.24 -13.28
CA THR A 254 -11.44 -28.95 -14.28
C THR A 254 -11.79 -27.47 -14.28
N ILE A 255 -12.06 -26.92 -15.47
CA ILE A 255 -12.42 -25.51 -15.61
C ILE A 255 -13.88 -25.33 -15.19
N SER A 256 -14.09 -24.71 -14.03
CA SER A 256 -15.41 -24.53 -13.43
C SER A 256 -15.96 -23.10 -13.58
N GLY A 257 -15.25 -22.22 -14.28
CA GLY A 257 -15.68 -20.84 -14.53
C GLY A 257 -14.51 -19.87 -14.53
N TYR A 258 -14.73 -18.65 -14.04
CA TYR A 258 -13.74 -17.57 -14.06
C TYR A 258 -13.61 -16.91 -12.69
N ALA A 259 -12.42 -16.39 -12.41
CA ALA A 259 -12.10 -15.71 -11.16
C ALA A 259 -11.14 -14.54 -11.40
N ILE A 260 -10.98 -13.72 -10.36
CA ILE A 260 -10.00 -12.62 -10.37
C ILE A 260 -8.78 -13.05 -9.59
N TYR A 261 -7.62 -12.78 -10.17
CA TYR A 261 -6.32 -13.00 -9.56
C TYR A 261 -5.62 -11.66 -9.35
N SER A 262 -4.76 -11.59 -8.36
CA SER A 262 -3.84 -10.47 -8.19
C SER A 262 -2.87 -10.41 -9.37
N PRO A 263 -2.12 -9.30 -9.54
CA PRO A 263 -1.09 -9.19 -10.57
C PRO A 263 0.00 -10.26 -10.47
N VAL A 264 0.12 -10.91 -9.31
CA VAL A 264 1.09 -11.97 -9.02
C VAL A 264 0.44 -13.36 -9.03
N GLY A 265 -0.76 -13.49 -9.61
CA GLY A 265 -1.46 -14.76 -9.80
C GLY A 265 -2.20 -15.30 -8.58
N ALA A 266 -2.33 -14.54 -7.48
CA ALA A 266 -3.03 -15.01 -6.29
C ALA A 266 -4.55 -14.85 -6.43
N LEU A 267 -5.31 -15.93 -6.23
CA LEU A 267 -6.77 -15.90 -6.29
C LEU A 267 -7.35 -14.92 -5.25
N TYR A 268 -8.20 -14.00 -5.69
CA TYR A 268 -8.94 -13.12 -4.78
C TYR A 268 -10.09 -13.85 -4.10
N ALA A 269 -10.24 -13.63 -2.79
CA ALA A 269 -11.34 -14.17 -2.01
C ALA A 269 -12.70 -13.77 -2.59
N ASN A 270 -13.69 -14.67 -2.47
CA ASN A 270 -15.06 -14.49 -2.97
C ASN A 270 -15.17 -14.27 -4.48
N THR A 271 -14.20 -14.74 -5.26
CA THR A 271 -14.27 -14.71 -6.73
C THR A 271 -14.47 -16.09 -7.37
N THR A 272 -14.36 -17.16 -6.59
CA THR A 272 -14.61 -18.54 -7.03
C THR A 272 -16.02 -18.69 -7.63
N PRO A 273 -16.15 -19.34 -8.80
CA PRO A 273 -17.45 -19.59 -9.42
C PRO A 273 -18.24 -20.63 -8.61
N PRO A 274 -19.56 -20.44 -8.42
CA PRO A 274 -20.41 -21.41 -7.71
C PRO A 274 -20.71 -22.65 -8.56
N PHE A 275 -20.69 -22.52 -9.88
CA PHE A 275 -20.93 -23.57 -10.87
C PHE A 275 -20.32 -23.14 -12.21
N GLN A 276 -20.28 -24.04 -13.18
CA GLN A 276 -19.79 -23.75 -14.53
C GLN A 276 -20.61 -22.64 -15.19
N GLU A 277 -19.95 -21.54 -15.55
CA GLU A 277 -20.58 -20.35 -16.10
C GLU A 277 -19.83 -19.82 -17.32
N ALA A 278 -20.55 -19.13 -18.21
CA ALA A 278 -19.96 -18.40 -19.32
C ALA A 278 -19.26 -17.11 -18.84
N VAL A 279 -18.28 -16.63 -19.60
CA VAL A 279 -17.47 -15.43 -19.28
C VAL A 279 -18.33 -14.22 -18.95
N ALA A 280 -19.34 -13.91 -19.79
CA ALA A 280 -20.19 -12.76 -19.59
C ALA A 280 -21.00 -12.83 -18.28
N SER A 281 -21.44 -14.03 -17.88
CA SER A 281 -22.12 -14.25 -16.60
C SER A 281 -21.15 -14.10 -15.42
N ALA A 282 -19.92 -14.62 -15.57
CA ALA A 282 -18.87 -14.47 -14.57
C ALA A 282 -18.52 -13.00 -14.33
N VAL A 283 -18.33 -12.21 -15.40
CA VAL A 283 -18.02 -10.78 -15.28
C VAL A 283 -19.09 -10.05 -14.48
N LYS A 284 -20.39 -10.33 -14.71
CA LYS A 284 -21.49 -9.73 -13.94
C LYS A 284 -21.40 -10.03 -12.45
N ARG A 285 -21.08 -11.28 -12.10
CA ARG A 285 -20.85 -11.71 -10.70
C ARG A 285 -19.63 -11.01 -10.09
N LEU A 286 -18.59 -10.80 -10.90
CA LEU A 286 -17.31 -10.24 -10.49
C LEU A 286 -17.29 -8.70 -10.41
N ILE A 287 -18.38 -8.00 -10.74
CA ILE A 287 -18.48 -6.53 -10.66
C ILE A 287 -18.10 -6.01 -9.25
N SER A 288 -18.63 -6.62 -8.19
CA SER A 288 -18.35 -6.18 -6.81
C SER A 288 -16.87 -6.38 -6.44
N PRO A 289 -16.26 -7.56 -6.63
CA PRO A 289 -14.81 -7.75 -6.48
C PRO A 289 -13.94 -6.78 -7.29
N LEU A 290 -14.32 -6.44 -8.53
CA LEU A 290 -13.61 -5.46 -9.35
C LEU A 290 -13.68 -4.05 -8.72
N ARG A 291 -14.84 -3.63 -8.22
CA ARG A 291 -14.99 -2.35 -7.50
C ARG A 291 -14.15 -2.28 -6.23
N VAL A 292 -14.06 -3.37 -5.47
CA VAL A 292 -13.17 -3.45 -4.29
C VAL A 292 -11.71 -3.35 -4.71
N SER A 293 -11.33 -3.90 -5.87
CA SER A 293 -9.97 -3.78 -6.40
C SER A 293 -9.66 -2.33 -6.80
N LEU A 294 -10.59 -1.63 -7.45
CA LEU A 294 -10.44 -0.20 -7.74
C LEU A 294 -10.35 0.65 -6.46
N THR A 295 -11.16 0.32 -5.46
CA THR A 295 -11.10 0.96 -4.13
C THR A 295 -9.72 0.79 -3.50
N SER A 296 -9.18 -0.43 -3.52
CA SER A 296 -7.84 -0.74 -3.01
C SER A 296 -6.78 0.11 -3.71
N LYS A 297 -6.79 0.16 -5.05
CA LYS A 297 -5.89 1.01 -5.84
C LYS A 297 -5.96 2.47 -5.42
N LEU A 298 -7.17 3.04 -5.32
CA LEU A 298 -7.37 4.45 -4.95
C LEU A 298 -6.85 4.77 -3.55
N LEU A 299 -7.09 3.89 -2.56
CA LEU A 299 -6.60 4.08 -1.19
C LEU A 299 -5.08 3.91 -1.09
N HIS A 300 -4.49 2.96 -1.82
CA HIS A 300 -3.03 2.80 -1.88
C HIS A 300 -2.35 4.02 -2.54
N LEU A 301 -3.00 4.67 -3.52
CA LEU A 301 -2.52 5.91 -4.13
C LEU A 301 -2.52 7.10 -3.16
N THR A 302 -3.29 7.02 -2.08
CA THR A 302 -3.20 7.98 -0.97
C THR A 302 -2.19 7.56 0.08
N GLU A 303 -1.30 6.59 -0.10
CA GLU A 303 -0.28 6.33 0.95
C GLU A 303 0.81 7.41 0.96
N ASN A 304 1.04 8.04 2.11
CA ASN A 304 2.10 9.05 2.26
C ASN A 304 2.65 9.15 3.69
N GLN A 305 2.54 8.11 4.52
CA GLN A 305 2.97 8.15 5.92
C GLN A 305 4.37 8.77 6.10
N PHE A 306 5.33 8.37 5.26
CA PHE A 306 6.74 8.78 5.37
C PHE A 306 7.05 10.13 4.72
N SER A 307 6.14 10.70 3.95
CA SER A 307 6.30 11.97 3.25
C SER A 307 5.33 13.06 3.75
N SER A 308 4.31 12.69 4.53
CA SER A 308 3.39 13.64 5.17
C SER A 308 4.08 14.45 6.27
N SER A 309 3.86 15.77 6.22
CA SER A 309 4.33 16.69 7.27
C SER A 309 3.31 16.91 8.39
N LEU A 310 2.14 16.24 8.37
CA LEU A 310 1.20 16.32 9.49
C LEU A 310 1.81 15.65 10.73
N PRO A 311 1.81 16.26 11.92
CA PRO A 311 2.41 15.66 13.11
C PRO A 311 1.40 14.70 13.80
N LEU A 312 1.47 13.42 13.45
CA LEU A 312 0.47 12.41 13.82
C LEU A 312 1.11 11.10 14.31
N ASN A 313 0.50 10.50 15.33
CA ASN A 313 0.79 9.13 15.75
C ASN A 313 -0.48 8.29 15.80
N VAL A 314 -0.35 7.01 15.47
CA VAL A 314 -1.44 6.03 15.47
C VAL A 314 -0.99 4.82 16.27
N PHE A 315 -1.79 4.45 17.26
CA PHE A 315 -1.59 3.26 18.08
C PHE A 315 -2.73 2.28 17.82
N LEU A 316 -2.40 1.07 17.40
CA LEU A 316 -3.35 -0.02 17.21
C LEU A 316 -3.15 -1.04 18.33
N LYS A 317 -4.14 -1.19 19.20
CA LYS A 317 -4.17 -2.22 20.25
C LYS A 317 -5.10 -3.36 19.82
N THR A 318 -4.57 -4.56 19.80
CA THR A 318 -5.35 -5.80 19.58
C THR A 318 -5.41 -6.57 20.88
N THR A 319 -6.60 -6.94 21.34
CA THR A 319 -6.79 -7.73 22.57
C THR A 319 -7.40 -9.08 22.24
N ASN A 320 -6.80 -10.17 22.74
CA ASN A 320 -7.42 -11.48 22.68
C ASN A 320 -8.30 -11.70 23.92
N ASN A 321 -9.60 -11.89 23.70
CA ASN A 321 -10.57 -12.10 24.79
C ASN A 321 -10.29 -13.37 25.61
N ASN A 322 -9.62 -14.36 25.02
CA ASN A 322 -9.32 -15.63 25.70
C ASN A 322 -8.10 -15.55 26.63
N ASP A 323 -7.13 -14.69 26.31
CA ASP A 323 -5.79 -14.72 26.95
C ASP A 323 -5.41 -13.41 27.66
N LYS A 324 -6.29 -12.39 27.61
CA LYS A 324 -6.10 -11.03 28.15
C LYS A 324 -4.78 -10.34 27.73
N SER A 325 -4.04 -10.92 26.80
CA SER A 325 -2.82 -10.35 26.22
C SER A 325 -3.21 -9.29 25.20
N SER A 326 -2.53 -8.14 25.26
CA SER A 326 -2.71 -7.05 24.30
C SER A 326 -1.41 -6.72 23.60
N ILE A 327 -1.45 -6.66 22.28
CA ILE A 327 -0.32 -6.22 21.45
C ILE A 327 -0.64 -4.82 20.95
N THR A 328 0.34 -3.92 21.04
CA THR A 328 0.22 -2.54 20.55
C THR A 328 1.20 -2.33 19.41
N TYR A 329 0.69 -1.85 18.29
CA TYR A 329 1.45 -1.41 17.12
C TYR A 329 1.42 0.10 17.05
N CYS A 330 2.52 0.72 16.61
CA CYS A 330 2.65 2.17 16.50
C CYS A 330 3.13 2.56 15.11
N GLN A 331 2.44 3.52 14.50
CA GLN A 331 2.86 4.20 13.27
C GLN A 331 2.84 5.71 13.50
N TYR A 332 3.67 6.43 12.78
CA TYR A 332 3.78 7.88 12.87
C TYR A 332 4.25 8.45 11.53
N THR A 333 3.93 9.71 11.30
CA THR A 333 4.34 10.46 10.10
C THR A 333 5.72 11.08 10.26
N ALA A 334 6.31 11.54 9.15
CA ALA A 334 7.56 12.29 9.17
C ALA A 334 7.48 13.60 9.98
N GLY A 335 6.30 14.22 10.06
CA GLY A 335 6.07 15.41 10.87
C GLY A 335 5.97 15.17 12.38
N SER A 336 5.92 13.91 12.85
CA SER A 336 5.74 13.58 14.26
C SER A 336 6.95 13.99 15.11
N LYS A 337 6.69 14.49 16.33
CA LYS A 337 7.72 14.80 17.34
C LYS A 337 8.24 13.54 18.05
N LEU A 338 7.61 12.39 17.84
CA LEU A 338 8.04 11.12 18.41
C LEU A 338 9.37 10.68 17.75
N SER A 339 10.50 11.18 18.26
CA SER A 339 11.82 11.01 17.64
C SER A 339 12.48 9.64 17.89
N SER A 340 11.90 8.73 18.65
CA SER A 340 12.49 7.40 18.84
C SER A 340 11.47 6.41 19.39
N LYS A 341 11.54 5.18 18.87
CA LYS A 341 10.82 3.95 19.28
C LYS A 341 9.46 3.71 18.61
N PRO A 342 9.43 3.11 17.41
CA PRO A 342 8.36 2.17 17.10
C PRO A 342 8.44 1.01 18.09
N LEU A 343 7.54 0.95 19.07
CA LEU A 343 7.50 -0.17 20.02
C LEU A 343 6.80 -1.37 19.35
N PHE A 344 7.39 -1.96 18.31
CA PHE A 344 7.00 -3.30 17.87
C PHE A 344 7.44 -4.27 18.97
N LYS A 345 6.56 -4.54 19.95
CA LYS A 345 6.66 -5.75 20.78
C LYS A 345 5.98 -6.89 20.01
N THR A 346 6.53 -7.26 18.87
CA THR A 346 6.18 -8.53 18.23
C THR A 346 6.98 -9.62 18.93
N THR A 347 6.29 -10.62 19.49
CA THR A 347 6.93 -11.90 19.81
C THR A 347 7.58 -12.42 18.52
N ALA A 348 8.76 -13.03 18.62
CA ALA A 348 9.67 -13.29 17.50
C ALA A 348 9.06 -14.05 16.29
N ASP A 349 7.89 -14.68 16.48
CA ASP A 349 7.19 -15.48 15.47
C ASP A 349 6.07 -14.74 14.73
N ASN A 350 5.50 -13.66 15.28
CA ASN A 350 4.35 -12.96 14.66
C ASN A 350 4.81 -11.74 13.87
N VAL A 351 5.02 -11.94 12.57
CA VAL A 351 5.54 -10.94 11.63
C VAL A 351 4.45 -9.97 11.11
N LEU A 352 3.17 -10.36 11.18
CA LEU A 352 2.02 -9.50 10.85
C LEU A 352 1.19 -9.18 12.10
N ILE A 353 0.43 -8.08 12.02
CA ILE A 353 -0.60 -7.73 13.00
C ILE A 353 -1.65 -8.84 13.04
N ALA A 354 -1.61 -9.68 14.09
CA ALA A 354 -2.58 -10.75 14.27
C ALA A 354 -3.81 -10.24 15.01
N ILE A 355 -4.99 -10.42 14.41
CA ILE A 355 -6.28 -10.04 15.00
C ILE A 355 -7.09 -11.33 15.20
N PRO A 356 -7.33 -11.78 16.44
CA PRO A 356 -8.16 -12.95 16.71
C PRO A 356 -9.59 -12.74 16.20
N LEU A 357 -10.25 -13.79 15.70
CA LEU A 357 -11.65 -13.72 15.23
C LEU A 357 -12.62 -13.19 16.30
N SER A 358 -12.34 -13.47 17.58
CA SER A 358 -13.08 -12.97 18.74
C SER A 358 -12.50 -11.71 19.37
N GLY A 359 -11.41 -11.17 18.82
CA GLY A 359 -10.62 -10.10 19.40
C GLY A 359 -11.22 -8.72 19.19
N GLU A 360 -10.83 -7.80 20.07
CA GLU A 360 -11.18 -6.38 19.95
C GLU A 360 -10.01 -5.58 19.38
N ILE A 361 -10.35 -4.58 18.57
CA ILE A 361 -9.39 -3.61 18.05
C ILE A 361 -9.73 -2.24 18.63
N ALA A 362 -8.71 -1.58 19.19
CA ALA A 362 -8.76 -0.17 19.53
C ALA A 362 -7.67 0.60 18.76
N ILE A 363 -8.05 1.70 18.10
CA ILE A 363 -7.15 2.59 17.37
C ILE A 363 -7.15 3.93 18.08
N THR A 364 -5.99 4.36 18.59
CA THR A 364 -5.80 5.69 19.18
C THR A 364 -5.02 6.56 18.21
N ILE A 365 -5.61 7.69 17.81
CA ILE A 365 -5.02 8.70 16.94
C ILE A 365 -4.58 9.86 17.83
N SER A 366 -3.31 10.24 17.79
CA SER A 366 -2.74 11.37 18.53
C SER A 366 -2.45 12.50 17.56
N ASN A 367 -3.17 13.61 17.70
CA ASN A 367 -2.94 14.85 16.98
C ASN A 367 -1.92 15.69 17.75
N GLU A 368 -0.72 15.87 17.20
CA GLU A 368 0.33 16.71 17.80
C GLU A 368 0.37 18.12 17.21
N ALA A 369 -0.54 18.43 16.29
CA ALA A 369 -0.69 19.76 15.71
C ALA A 369 -1.43 20.70 16.67
N ASP A 370 -1.26 22.00 16.42
CA ASP A 370 -2.00 23.09 17.04
C ASP A 370 -3.33 23.41 16.32
N TYR A 371 -3.73 22.58 15.35
CA TYR A 371 -4.99 22.68 14.61
C TYR A 371 -5.78 21.35 14.63
N PRO A 372 -7.12 21.40 14.48
CA PRO A 372 -7.95 20.21 14.43
C PRO A 372 -7.68 19.35 13.19
N LEU A 373 -7.91 18.05 13.31
CA LEU A 373 -7.77 17.08 12.22
C LEU A 373 -9.04 16.27 12.05
N TYR A 374 -9.40 16.01 10.79
CA TYR A 374 -10.51 15.15 10.40
C TYR A 374 -9.96 13.79 10.00
N PHE A 375 -10.75 12.73 10.15
CA PHE A 375 -10.32 11.39 9.78
C PHE A 375 -11.42 10.57 9.11
N LEU A 376 -11.01 9.59 8.31
CA LEU A 376 -11.81 8.49 7.82
C LEU A 376 -11.10 7.19 8.11
N LEU A 377 -11.86 6.16 8.47
CA LEU A 377 -11.31 4.85 8.82
C LEU A 377 -12.02 3.75 8.02
N LEU A 378 -11.29 3.19 7.06
CA LEU A 378 -11.77 2.14 6.16
C LEU A 378 -10.98 0.85 6.38
N ALA A 379 -11.58 -0.28 6.03
CA ALA A 379 -10.83 -1.52 5.90
C ALA A 379 -11.27 -2.31 4.67
N ILE A 380 -10.32 -3.04 4.08
CA ILE A 380 -10.59 -4.14 3.15
C ILE A 380 -10.39 -5.41 3.95
N THR A 381 -11.47 -6.16 4.17
CA THR A 381 -11.46 -7.39 4.96
C THR A 381 -10.76 -8.52 4.22
N PRO A 382 -10.36 -9.60 4.91
CA PRO A 382 -9.87 -10.82 4.27
C PRO A 382 -10.83 -11.43 3.25
N SER A 383 -12.14 -11.26 3.45
CA SER A 383 -13.19 -11.61 2.49
C SER A 383 -13.32 -10.64 1.31
N ARG A 384 -12.41 -9.66 1.19
CA ARG A 384 -12.44 -8.58 0.20
C ARG A 384 -13.76 -7.80 0.18
N LYS A 385 -14.32 -7.52 1.36
CA LYS A 385 -15.37 -6.51 1.52
C LYS A 385 -14.73 -5.22 1.98
N THR A 386 -15.24 -4.08 1.51
CA THR A 386 -14.82 -2.77 2.03
C THR A 386 -15.79 -2.33 3.11
N ILE A 387 -15.24 -1.94 4.26
CA ILE A 387 -15.99 -1.50 5.43
C ILE A 387 -15.55 -0.10 5.81
N LEU A 388 -16.49 0.69 6.32
CA LEU A 388 -16.22 2.02 6.86
C LEU A 388 -16.64 2.05 8.33
N TYR A 389 -15.78 2.58 9.18
CA TYR A 389 -16.17 3.04 10.50
C TYR A 389 -16.71 4.47 10.39
N HIS A 390 -17.93 4.68 10.89
CA HIS A 390 -18.59 5.97 10.93
C HIS A 390 -19.03 6.29 12.34
N CYS A 391 -18.76 7.52 12.76
CA CYS A 391 -19.27 8.11 13.98
C CYS A 391 -19.78 9.53 13.70
N GLN A 392 -20.63 10.06 14.57
CA GLN A 392 -20.97 11.49 14.55
C GLN A 392 -19.67 12.29 14.72
N SER A 393 -19.19 12.86 13.60
CA SER A 393 -17.79 13.23 13.45
C SER A 393 -17.51 14.61 14.01
N ASN A 394 -16.90 14.68 15.20
CA ASN A 394 -16.14 15.85 15.63
C ASN A 394 -14.67 15.69 15.21
N PRO A 395 -13.99 16.77 14.80
CA PRO A 395 -12.57 16.69 14.52
C PRO A 395 -11.77 16.32 15.77
N ILE A 396 -10.66 15.62 15.57
CA ILE A 396 -9.65 15.37 16.60
C ILE A 396 -9.05 16.73 16.98
N GLN A 397 -9.27 17.15 18.22
CA GLN A 397 -8.86 18.47 18.70
C GLN A 397 -7.33 18.64 18.65
N PRO A 398 -6.82 19.88 18.53
CA PRO A 398 -5.39 20.17 18.67
C PRO A 398 -4.79 19.52 19.91
N LEU A 399 -3.56 19.02 19.81
CA LEU A 399 -2.80 18.46 20.93
C LEU A 399 -3.57 17.40 21.76
N SER A 400 -4.47 16.66 21.11
CA SER A 400 -5.37 15.71 21.77
C SER A 400 -5.32 14.32 21.13
N ARG A 401 -6.04 13.37 21.74
CA ARG A 401 -6.13 11.99 21.27
C ARG A 401 -7.58 11.58 21.11
N LEU A 402 -7.84 10.80 20.08
CA LEU A 402 -9.12 10.13 19.86
C LEU A 402 -8.89 8.63 19.85
N THR A 403 -9.72 7.87 20.57
CA THR A 403 -9.69 6.40 20.52
C THR A 403 -10.96 5.89 19.87
N ILE A 404 -10.80 4.91 18.98
CA ILE A 404 -11.84 4.26 18.21
C ILE A 404 -11.84 2.75 18.55
N PRO A 405 -12.99 2.13 18.83
CA PRO A 405 -14.28 2.78 19.07
C PRO A 405 -14.21 3.70 20.30
N GLN A 406 -14.98 4.78 20.28
CA GLN A 406 -15.15 5.69 21.41
C GLN A 406 -15.90 5.00 22.56
N THR A 407 -16.76 4.05 22.22
CA THR A 407 -17.47 3.19 23.15
C THR A 407 -16.97 1.75 23.02
N PRO A 408 -16.13 1.27 23.96
CA PRO A 408 -15.57 -0.08 23.92
C PRO A 408 -16.63 -1.18 23.84
N GLY A 409 -16.33 -2.28 23.14
CA GLY A 409 -17.16 -3.48 23.10
C GLY A 409 -18.38 -3.46 22.15
N LEU A 410 -18.69 -2.34 21.50
CA LEU A 410 -19.88 -2.23 20.62
C LEU A 410 -19.63 -2.64 19.17
N LEU A 411 -18.37 -2.60 18.69
CA LEU A 411 -18.05 -2.79 17.27
C LEU A 411 -17.20 -4.03 17.03
N LYS A 412 -17.67 -4.88 16.13
CA LYS A 412 -16.92 -6.03 15.61
C LYS A 412 -16.28 -5.66 14.29
N TRP A 413 -14.96 -5.48 14.31
CA TRP A 413 -14.14 -5.16 13.14
C TRP A 413 -14.04 -6.30 12.14
N ILE A 414 -14.07 -7.54 12.62
CA ILE A 414 -14.01 -8.73 11.78
C ILE A 414 -15.43 -9.03 11.28
N ILE A 415 -15.61 -8.85 9.98
CA ILE A 415 -16.87 -9.13 9.30
C ILE A 415 -16.77 -10.51 8.63
N ASP A 416 -17.81 -11.32 8.82
CA ASP A 416 -17.99 -12.68 8.29
C ASP A 416 -17.05 -13.78 8.80
N GLY A 417 -16.18 -13.50 9.78
CA GLY A 417 -15.29 -14.53 10.36
C GLY A 417 -14.21 -15.07 9.41
N ALA A 418 -13.98 -14.39 8.27
CA ALA A 418 -13.01 -14.83 7.28
C ALA A 418 -11.57 -14.75 7.80
N THR A 419 -10.80 -15.80 7.55
CA THR A 419 -9.35 -15.86 7.81
C THR A 419 -8.58 -15.38 6.57
N GLY A 420 -7.45 -14.69 6.77
CA GLY A 420 -6.60 -14.25 5.65
C GLY A 420 -5.90 -12.93 5.94
N ILE A 421 -5.55 -12.20 4.87
CA ILE A 421 -4.91 -10.89 4.92
C ILE A 421 -5.98 -9.80 4.74
N GLY A 422 -5.98 -8.82 5.63
CA GLY A 422 -6.81 -7.62 5.51
C GLY A 422 -5.97 -6.35 5.63
N GLU A 423 -6.56 -5.23 5.25
CA GLU A 423 -5.92 -3.93 5.25
C GLU A 423 -6.82 -2.90 5.91
N LEU A 424 -6.24 -2.04 6.73
CA LEU A 424 -6.91 -0.93 7.36
C LEU A 424 -6.25 0.37 6.92
N PHE A 425 -7.08 1.33 6.52
CA PHE A 425 -6.68 2.64 6.04
C PHE A 425 -7.25 3.71 6.97
N LEU A 426 -6.37 4.47 7.60
CA LEU A 426 -6.72 5.67 8.34
C LEU A 426 -6.25 6.89 7.55
N VAL A 427 -7.20 7.65 7.00
CA VAL A 427 -6.93 8.88 6.25
C VAL A 427 -7.22 10.06 7.18
N CYS A 428 -6.20 10.83 7.52
CA CYS A 428 -6.31 12.07 8.30
C CYS A 428 -6.08 13.29 7.41
N SER A 429 -6.80 14.38 7.67
CA SER A 429 -6.76 15.59 6.86
C SER A 429 -6.95 16.84 7.71
N ARG A 430 -6.37 17.96 7.29
CA ARG A 430 -6.59 19.28 7.89
C ARG A 430 -8.00 19.83 7.66
N PHE A 431 -8.72 19.27 6.69
CA PHE A 431 -10.07 19.72 6.33
C PHE A 431 -11.05 18.55 6.25
N PRO A 432 -12.37 18.81 6.42
CA PRO A 432 -13.38 17.77 6.35
C PRO A 432 -13.49 17.10 4.97
N PHE A 433 -13.90 15.83 4.95
CA PHE A 433 -14.15 15.03 3.75
C PHE A 433 -15.57 15.28 3.19
N ASN A 434 -15.87 16.51 2.83
CA ASN A 434 -17.25 16.94 2.48
C ASN A 434 -17.85 16.14 1.33
N ASN A 435 -17.09 15.91 0.24
CA ASN A 435 -17.62 15.15 -0.90
C ASN A 435 -17.86 13.69 -0.52
N THR A 436 -16.95 13.11 0.27
CA THR A 436 -17.08 11.74 0.76
C THR A 436 -18.29 11.59 1.66
N LEU A 437 -18.47 12.49 2.64
CA LEU A 437 -19.61 12.47 3.56
C LEU A 437 -20.94 12.65 2.82
N GLN A 438 -21.00 13.54 1.82
CA GLN A 438 -22.18 13.72 0.98
C GLN A 438 -22.50 12.44 0.19
N GLN A 439 -21.50 11.78 -0.38
CA GLN A 439 -21.69 10.53 -1.10
C GLN A 439 -22.21 9.41 -0.17
N LEU A 440 -21.67 9.31 1.05
CA LEU A 440 -22.12 8.33 2.04
C LEU A 440 -23.59 8.54 2.42
N GLN A 441 -24.02 9.80 2.61
CA GLN A 441 -25.42 10.13 2.90
C GLN A 441 -26.39 9.72 1.78
N GLN A 442 -25.93 9.69 0.52
CA GLN A 442 -26.76 9.28 -0.62
C GLN A 442 -26.86 7.76 -0.77
N THR A 443 -25.86 7.01 -0.32
CA THR A 443 -25.73 5.58 -0.58
C THR A 443 -26.00 4.69 0.63
N SER A 444 -26.31 5.27 1.79
CA SER A 444 -26.30 4.51 3.03
C SER A 444 -27.53 4.84 3.89
N ASP A 445 -28.21 3.79 4.36
CA ASP A 445 -29.13 3.84 5.49
C ASP A 445 -28.34 4.03 6.79
N ILE A 446 -27.59 5.14 6.90
CA ILE A 446 -26.85 5.51 8.11
C ILE A 446 -27.90 5.68 9.21
N LYS A 447 -28.01 4.67 10.06
CA LYS A 447 -28.88 4.74 11.24
C LYS A 447 -28.36 5.85 12.15
N PRO A 448 -29.23 6.49 12.94
CA PRO A 448 -28.84 7.48 13.95
C PRO A 448 -28.17 6.81 15.17
N GLN A 449 -27.16 5.97 14.92
CA GLN A 449 -26.31 5.36 15.94
C GLN A 449 -25.04 6.21 16.10
N PRO A 450 -24.50 6.31 17.33
CA PRO A 450 -23.34 7.15 17.61
C PRO A 450 -22.06 6.65 16.91
N GLU A 451 -21.92 5.33 16.79
CA GLU A 451 -20.82 4.65 16.11
C GLU A 451 -21.33 3.39 15.40
N GLN A 452 -20.88 3.15 14.17
CA GLN A 452 -21.23 1.96 13.40
C GLN A 452 -20.11 1.58 12.43
N ILE A 453 -20.00 0.29 12.15
CA ILE A 453 -19.22 -0.25 11.03
C ILE A 453 -20.21 -0.79 10.01
N TYR A 454 -20.09 -0.36 8.76
CA TYR A 454 -20.94 -0.87 7.68
C TYR A 454 -20.13 -1.27 6.45
N VAL A 455 -20.66 -2.25 5.73
CA VAL A 455 -20.12 -2.71 4.46
C VAL A 455 -20.58 -1.76 3.36
N LEU A 456 -19.63 -1.28 2.56
CA LEU A 456 -19.90 -0.36 1.46
C LEU A 456 -20.35 -1.11 0.21
N GLU A 457 -21.47 -0.71 -0.39
CA GLU A 457 -21.97 -1.28 -1.66
C GLU A 457 -21.25 -0.72 -2.90
N ARG A 458 -20.90 0.57 -2.86
CA ARG A 458 -20.14 1.30 -3.90
C ARG A 458 -18.84 1.86 -3.34
N PRO A 459 -17.93 1.00 -2.84
CA PRO A 459 -16.69 1.46 -2.22
C PRO A 459 -15.80 2.23 -3.20
N ASP A 460 -15.88 1.90 -4.48
CA ASP A 460 -15.19 2.58 -5.58
C ASP A 460 -15.52 4.07 -5.62
N LYS A 461 -16.81 4.42 -5.44
CA LYS A 461 -17.27 5.82 -5.44
C LYS A 461 -16.83 6.55 -4.18
N ILE A 462 -16.83 5.88 -3.03
CA ILE A 462 -16.35 6.47 -1.77
C ILE A 462 -14.86 6.79 -1.88
N ALA A 463 -14.03 5.84 -2.32
CA ALA A 463 -12.60 6.05 -2.50
C ALA A 463 -12.27 7.18 -3.50
N HIS A 464 -13.02 7.29 -4.60
CA HIS A 464 -12.88 8.43 -5.51
C HIS A 464 -13.15 9.77 -4.83
N HIS A 465 -14.19 9.86 -4.01
CA HIS A 465 -14.51 11.10 -3.30
C HIS A 465 -13.48 11.44 -2.22
N ILE A 466 -12.85 10.44 -1.60
CA ILE A 466 -11.71 10.65 -0.70
C ILE A 466 -10.57 11.33 -1.47
N VAL A 467 -10.16 10.80 -2.63
CA VAL A 467 -9.10 11.40 -3.46
C VAL A 467 -9.49 12.82 -3.90
N LYS A 468 -10.76 13.05 -4.30
CA LYS A 468 -11.27 14.39 -4.65
C LYS A 468 -11.20 15.37 -3.49
N ASP A 469 -11.57 14.96 -2.28
CA ASP A 469 -11.47 15.79 -1.08
C ASP A 469 -10.01 16.19 -0.85
N LEU A 470 -9.07 15.23 -0.88
CA LEU A 470 -7.64 15.50 -0.72
C LEU A 470 -7.08 16.45 -1.80
N ALA A 471 -7.50 16.30 -3.05
CA ALA A 471 -7.10 17.19 -4.15
C ALA A 471 -7.65 18.61 -4.00
N LYS A 472 -8.94 18.75 -3.65
CA LYS A 472 -9.59 20.05 -3.44
C LYS A 472 -8.91 20.85 -2.33
N ILE A 473 -8.55 20.17 -1.25
CA ILE A 473 -7.83 20.77 -0.12
C ILE A 473 -6.48 21.33 -0.56
N SER A 474 -5.77 20.58 -1.40
CA SER A 474 -4.45 20.95 -1.91
C SER A 474 -4.50 22.18 -2.82
N GLN A 475 -5.57 22.35 -3.60
CA GLN A 475 -5.81 23.56 -4.40
C GLN A 475 -6.13 24.78 -3.54
N GLY A 476 -6.94 24.61 -2.48
CA GLY A 476 -7.31 25.68 -1.55
C GLY A 476 -6.13 26.25 -0.74
N ALA A 477 -5.01 25.54 -0.65
CA ALA A 477 -3.80 25.99 0.03
C ALA A 477 -2.97 27.04 -0.75
N GLY A 478 -3.41 27.45 -1.95
CA GLY A 478 -2.91 28.63 -2.65
C GLY A 478 -1.54 28.51 -3.35
N LYS A 479 -0.94 27.32 -3.40
CA LYS A 479 0.38 27.07 -4.04
C LYS A 479 0.32 26.44 -5.44
N LEU A 480 -0.86 26.06 -5.90
CA LEU A 480 -1.06 25.20 -7.07
C LEU A 480 -2.01 25.86 -8.09
N ASN A 481 -1.58 26.98 -8.70
CA ASN A 481 -2.44 27.81 -9.56
C ASN A 481 -2.52 27.35 -11.03
N ASN A 482 -1.77 26.31 -11.43
CA ASN A 482 -1.70 25.83 -12.81
C ASN A 482 -2.10 24.34 -12.90
N ASN A 483 -3.36 24.02 -12.63
CA ASN A 483 -3.87 22.66 -12.80
C ASN A 483 -4.35 22.43 -14.24
N PRO A 484 -3.68 21.61 -15.07
CA PRO A 484 -4.33 21.08 -16.27
C PRO A 484 -5.54 20.25 -15.82
N GLY A 485 -6.72 20.52 -16.39
CA GLY A 485 -8.04 20.17 -15.82
C GLY A 485 -8.34 18.69 -15.52
N ASP A 486 -7.44 17.77 -15.84
CA ASP A 486 -7.65 16.31 -15.77
C ASP A 486 -6.72 15.59 -14.78
N SER A 487 -6.02 16.31 -13.88
CA SER A 487 -5.14 15.71 -12.86
C SER A 487 -5.51 16.11 -11.43
N TYR A 488 -5.29 15.19 -10.49
CA TYR A 488 -5.32 15.47 -9.06
C TYR A 488 -3.94 15.86 -8.57
N TRP A 489 -3.85 17.04 -7.97
CA TRP A 489 -2.66 17.49 -7.27
C TRP A 489 -2.89 17.35 -5.78
N LEU A 490 -2.03 16.60 -5.12
CA LEU A 490 -2.12 16.28 -3.70
C LEU A 490 -0.91 16.90 -3.00
N GLU A 491 -1.10 17.94 -2.18
CA GLU A 491 -0.05 18.54 -1.36
C GLU A 491 0.08 17.72 -0.07
N LEU A 492 1.25 17.11 0.13
CA LEU A 492 1.47 16.13 1.20
C LEU A 492 1.49 16.75 2.61
N SER A 493 1.54 18.07 2.72
CA SER A 493 1.42 18.78 3.99
C SER A 493 0.00 18.92 4.50
N GLN A 494 -1.02 18.48 3.73
CA GLN A 494 -2.43 18.69 4.09
C GLN A 494 -3.10 17.44 4.65
N TRP A 495 -2.51 16.26 4.47
CA TRP A 495 -3.14 14.98 4.82
C TRP A 495 -2.10 13.89 5.07
N ALA A 496 -2.52 12.83 5.77
CA ALA A 496 -1.73 11.64 6.03
C ALA A 496 -2.60 10.39 5.89
N THR A 497 -2.15 9.37 5.16
CA THR A 497 -2.79 8.05 5.18
C THR A 497 -1.85 7.03 5.79
N PHE A 498 -2.35 6.35 6.82
CA PHE A 498 -1.73 5.19 7.42
C PHE A 498 -2.35 3.92 6.84
N ARG A 499 -1.49 2.93 6.59
CA ARG A 499 -1.91 1.60 6.17
C ARG A 499 -1.39 0.56 7.14
N LEU A 500 -2.31 -0.26 7.63
CA LEU A 500 -2.05 -1.34 8.56
C LEU A 500 -2.48 -2.64 7.90
N VAL A 501 -1.51 -3.48 7.54
CA VAL A 501 -1.77 -4.84 7.02
C VAL A 501 -1.87 -5.78 8.20
N TYR A 502 -2.98 -6.49 8.28
CA TYR A 502 -3.27 -7.41 9.35
C TYR A 502 -3.68 -8.77 8.81
N THR A 503 -3.77 -9.73 9.72
CA THR A 503 -4.19 -11.08 9.43
C THR A 503 -5.12 -11.56 10.51
N THR A 504 -6.22 -12.17 10.10
CA THR A 504 -7.18 -12.76 11.03
C THR A 504 -6.79 -14.17 11.38
N VAL A 505 -6.70 -14.45 12.67
CA VAL A 505 -6.35 -15.77 13.22
C VAL A 505 -7.52 -16.36 13.99
N PRO A 506 -7.74 -17.69 13.93
CA PRO A 506 -8.78 -18.37 14.69
C PRO A 506 -8.76 -18.08 16.19
#